data_AF-A0A2K3LUJ3-F1
#
_entry.id   AF-A0A2K3LUJ3-F1
#
_cell.length_a   1.000
_cell.length_b   1.000
_cell.length_c   1.000
_cell.angle_alpha   90.00
_cell.angle_beta   90.00
_cell.angle_gamma   90.00
#
_symmetry.space_group_name_H-M   'P 1'
#
loop_
_entity.id
_entity.type
_entity.pdbx_description
1 polymer ?
#
loop_
_entity_poly.entity_id
_entity_poly.type
_entity_poly.pdbx_seq_one_letter_code
_entity_poly.pdbx_strand_id
1 'polypeptide(L)'
;MTFLQFEPNDQTYLSLINGYVSAQKYFDVMMLWNEVKRNLSVDRPKRIKFDQNLVDAFLYAMVKGGFFDAVMQVVEKSKEMKIFVDKWRYKQAFMETHKKLKVARLRKKNIRKMEALIAFKNWAGLNA
;
A
#
# COMPACT_ATOMS: atom_id res chain seq x y z
N MET A 1 19.06 9.47 -9.44
CA MET A 1 18.45 10.58 -10.21
C MET A 1 18.61 11.93 -9.51
N THR A 2 18.66 12.00 -8.18
CA THR A 2 19.01 13.22 -7.42
C THR A 2 20.38 13.80 -7.77
N PHE A 3 21.36 12.95 -8.08
CA PHE A 3 22.67 13.35 -8.63
C PHE A 3 22.55 14.13 -9.95
N LEU A 4 21.55 13.80 -10.77
CA LEU A 4 21.23 14.50 -12.03
C LEU A 4 20.23 15.65 -11.82
N GLN A 5 19.92 16.00 -10.57
CA GLN A 5 18.91 16.99 -10.17
C GLN A 5 17.47 16.68 -10.61
N PHE A 6 17.20 15.45 -11.07
CA PHE A 6 15.84 14.99 -11.36
C PHE A 6 15.26 14.27 -10.14
N GLU A 7 14.15 14.82 -9.63
CA GLU A 7 13.35 14.16 -8.59
C GLU A 7 12.44 13.08 -9.22
N PRO A 8 12.22 11.95 -8.53
CA PRO A 8 11.27 10.95 -8.99
C PRO A 8 9.85 11.52 -9.10
N ASN A 9 9.19 11.29 -10.24
CA ASN A 9 7.78 11.58 -10.44
C ASN A 9 6.92 10.32 -10.22
N ASP A 10 5.60 10.47 -10.36
CA ASP A 10 4.59 9.41 -10.32
C ASP A 10 4.95 8.20 -11.20
N GLN A 11 5.34 8.44 -12.45
CA GLN A 11 5.72 7.37 -13.39
C GLN A 11 6.97 6.60 -12.95
N THR A 12 7.96 7.30 -12.37
CA THR A 12 9.15 6.66 -11.81
C THR A 12 8.80 5.76 -10.64
N TYR A 13 7.96 6.22 -9.71
CA TYR A 13 7.51 5.37 -8.59
C TYR A 13 6.70 4.17 -9.08
N LEU A 14 5.80 4.36 -10.04
CA LEU A 14 5.00 3.27 -10.61
C LEU A 14 5.90 2.18 -11.23
N SER A 15 6.93 2.61 -11.98
CA SER A 15 7.91 1.71 -12.61
C SER A 15 8.73 0.94 -11.56
N LEU A 16 9.16 1.63 -10.49
CA LEU A 16 9.89 1.00 -9.38
C LEU A 16 9.03 -0.03 -8.65
N ILE A 17 7.77 0.31 -8.33
CA ILE A 17 6.84 -0.62 -7.68
C ILE A 17 6.66 -1.87 -8.53
N ASN A 18 6.42 -1.71 -9.84
CA ASN A 18 6.27 -2.85 -10.76
C ASN A 18 7.53 -3.73 -10.82
N GLY A 19 8.72 -3.11 -10.82
CA GLY A 19 9.99 -3.83 -10.74
C GLY A 19 10.14 -4.63 -9.45
N TYR A 20 9.86 -4.01 -8.30
CA TYR A 20 9.92 -4.69 -7.01
C TYR A 20 8.87 -5.80 -6.86
N VAL A 21 7.65 -5.59 -7.36
CA VAL A 21 6.59 -6.60 -7.36
C VAL A 21 6.98 -7.81 -8.20
N SER A 22 7.54 -7.60 -9.39
CA SER A 22 8.04 -8.68 -10.25
C SER A 22 9.15 -9.50 -9.58
N ALA A 23 9.98 -8.83 -8.77
CA ALA A 23 11.02 -9.46 -7.95
C ALA A 23 10.53 -9.99 -6.59
N GLN A 24 9.22 -9.89 -6.28
CA GLN A 24 8.61 -10.22 -4.98
C GLN A 24 9.21 -9.48 -3.77
N LYS A 25 9.85 -8.32 -4.01
CA LYS A 25 10.48 -7.49 -2.99
C LYS A 25 9.48 -6.48 -2.39
N TYR A 26 8.45 -7.00 -1.73
CA TYR A 26 7.37 -6.16 -1.19
C TYR A 26 7.81 -5.23 -0.04
N PHE A 27 8.88 -5.56 0.67
CA PHE A 27 9.44 -4.67 1.70
C PHE A 27 9.99 -3.37 1.10
N ASP A 28 10.63 -3.44 -0.08
CA ASP A 28 11.12 -2.25 -0.77
C ASP A 28 9.97 -1.35 -1.21
N VAL A 29 8.83 -1.93 -1.62
CA VAL A 29 7.60 -1.17 -1.90
C VAL A 29 7.07 -0.46 -0.66
N MET A 30 7.13 -1.11 0.50
CA MET A 30 6.76 -0.48 1.79
C MET A 30 7.69 0.70 2.12
N MET A 31 8.99 0.56 1.85
CA MET A 31 9.94 1.66 2.03
C MET A 31 9.67 2.83 1.07
N LEU A 32 9.34 2.56 -0.19
CA LEU A 32 8.92 3.58 -1.16
C LEU A 32 7.69 4.36 -0.69
N TRP A 33 6.72 3.69 -0.07
CA TRP A 33 5.54 4.38 0.47
C TRP A 33 5.90 5.41 1.54
N ASN A 34 6.84 5.09 2.43
CA ASN A 34 7.29 6.04 3.45
C ASN A 34 7.91 7.30 2.81
N GLU A 35 8.61 7.14 1.68
CA GLU A 35 9.16 8.26 0.91
C GLU A 35 8.05 9.08 0.24
N VAL A 36 7.14 8.42 -0.49
CA VAL A 36 6.00 9.09 -1.16
C VAL A 36 5.13 9.82 -0.14
N LYS A 37 4.83 9.20 1.01
CA LYS A 37 4.05 9.80 2.09
C LYS A 37 4.69 11.10 2.60
N ARG A 38 6.02 11.14 2.75
CA ARG A 38 6.76 12.36 3.14
C ARG A 38 6.74 13.44 2.06
N ASN A 39 6.63 13.06 0.79
CA ASN A 39 6.54 14.01 -0.32
C ASN A 39 5.12 14.55 -0.54
N LEU A 40 4.09 13.87 0.00
CA LEU A 40 2.69 14.30 -0.05
C LEU A 40 2.26 15.21 1.12
N SER A 41 3.14 15.47 2.10
CA SER A 41 2.83 16.35 3.23
C SER A 41 2.81 17.83 2.83
N VAL A 42 2.03 18.63 3.56
CA VAL A 42 1.62 20.01 3.23
C VAL A 42 2.79 20.97 2.98
N ASP A 43 3.94 20.74 3.60
CA ASP A 43 5.09 21.65 3.57
C ASP A 43 5.95 21.57 2.29
N ARG A 44 5.60 20.72 1.31
CA ARG A 44 6.32 20.63 0.04
C ARG A 44 5.42 20.94 -1.15
N PRO A 45 5.97 21.57 -2.21
CA PRO A 45 5.24 21.68 -3.47
C PRO A 45 4.83 20.28 -3.93
N LYS A 46 3.53 20.09 -4.21
CA LYS A 46 2.96 18.83 -4.70
C LYS A 46 3.53 18.49 -6.08
N ARG A 47 4.70 17.86 -6.10
CA ARG A 47 5.37 17.41 -7.33
C ARG A 47 4.93 16.03 -7.77
N ILE A 48 4.54 15.17 -6.82
CA ILE A 48 3.99 13.84 -7.11
C ILE A 48 2.47 13.93 -7.19
N LYS A 49 1.92 13.57 -8.35
CA LYS A 49 0.49 13.32 -8.50
C LYS A 49 0.21 11.93 -7.94
N PHE A 50 -0.42 11.85 -6.78
CA PHE A 50 -0.91 10.58 -6.26
C PHE A 50 -2.22 10.24 -6.98
N ASP A 51 -2.08 9.58 -8.13
CA ASP A 51 -3.18 9.21 -9.01
C ASP A 51 -3.74 7.82 -8.68
N GLN A 52 -4.76 7.41 -9.43
CA GLN A 52 -5.40 6.11 -9.24
C GLN A 52 -4.44 4.94 -9.52
N ASN A 53 -3.53 5.08 -10.49
CA ASN A 53 -2.58 4.02 -10.84
C ASN A 53 -1.59 3.77 -9.69
N LEU A 54 -1.08 4.84 -9.08
CA LEU A 54 -0.12 4.74 -7.99
C LEU A 54 -0.77 4.18 -6.73
N VAL A 55 -2.00 4.60 -6.42
CA VAL A 55 -2.83 3.99 -5.36
C VAL A 55 -2.96 2.49 -5.60
N ASP A 56 -3.33 2.10 -6.82
CA ASP A 56 -3.61 0.71 -7.13
C ASP A 56 -2.36 -0.18 -7.06
N ALA A 57 -1.23 0.35 -7.53
CA ALA A 57 0.06 -0.34 -7.45
C ALA A 57 0.51 -0.56 -6.00
N PHE A 58 0.39 0.47 -5.15
CA PHE A 58 0.73 0.35 -3.72
C PHE A 58 -0.17 -0.64 -3.01
N LEU A 59 -1.50 -0.51 -3.18
CA LEU A 59 -2.45 -1.41 -2.52
C LEU A 59 -2.23 -2.86 -2.94
N TYR A 60 -2.04 -3.13 -4.24
CA TYR A 60 -1.79 -4.48 -4.73
C TYR A 60 -0.52 -5.07 -4.12
N ALA A 61 0.59 -4.34 -4.21
CA ALA A 61 1.90 -4.80 -3.72
C ALA A 61 1.91 -5.02 -2.20
N MET A 62 1.34 -4.10 -1.43
CA MET A 62 1.33 -4.21 0.04
C MET A 62 0.38 -5.29 0.55
N VAL A 63 -0.75 -5.51 -0.11
CA VAL A 63 -1.65 -6.63 0.22
C VAL A 63 -0.95 -7.95 -0.06
N LYS A 64 -0.27 -8.09 -1.21
CA LYS A 64 0.56 -9.26 -1.51
C LYS A 64 1.66 -9.45 -0.45
N GLY A 65 2.34 -8.38 -0.05
CA GLY A 65 3.36 -8.38 0.99
C GLY A 65 2.86 -8.56 2.44
N GLY A 66 1.54 -8.46 2.69
CA GLY A 66 0.96 -8.59 4.03
C GLY A 66 1.20 -7.38 4.95
N PHE A 67 1.51 -6.21 4.39
CA PHE A 67 1.76 -4.97 5.13
C PHE A 67 0.45 -4.20 5.38
N PHE A 68 -0.50 -4.81 6.09
CA PHE A 68 -1.86 -4.27 6.24
C PHE A 68 -1.94 -2.89 6.90
N ASP A 69 -1.00 -2.56 7.78
CA ASP A 69 -0.94 -1.22 8.40
C ASP A 69 -0.72 -0.13 7.33
N ALA A 70 0.20 -0.38 6.40
CA ALA A 70 0.48 0.52 5.30
C ALA A 70 -0.66 0.57 4.28
N VAL A 71 -1.30 -0.58 4.02
CA VAL A 71 -2.51 -0.64 3.18
C VAL A 71 -3.58 0.31 3.73
N MET A 72 -3.81 0.31 5.05
CA MET A 72 -4.79 1.22 5.66
C MET A 72 -4.40 2.69 5.50
N GLN A 73 -3.11 3.02 5.63
CA GLN A 73 -2.63 4.39 5.39
C GLN A 73 -2.85 4.85 3.94
N VAL A 74 -2.62 3.96 2.95
CA VAL A 74 -2.88 4.27 1.53
C VAL A 74 -4.39 4.44 1.29
N VAL A 75 -5.23 3.59 1.90
CA VAL A 75 -6.69 3.72 1.82
C VAL A 75 -7.17 5.05 2.40
N GLU A 76 -6.68 5.45 3.57
CA GLU A 76 -6.99 6.76 4.17
C GLU A 76 -6.57 7.89 3.25
N LYS A 77 -5.36 7.83 2.69
CA LYS A 77 -4.85 8.86 1.79
C LYS A 77 -5.65 8.94 0.48
N SER A 78 -6.09 7.80 -0.05
CA SER A 78 -6.96 7.75 -1.23
C SER A 78 -8.31 8.42 -0.98
N LYS A 79 -8.89 8.27 0.22
CA LYS A 79 -10.13 8.94 0.61
C LYS A 79 -9.96 10.45 0.73
N GLU A 80 -8.87 10.92 1.34
CA GLU A 80 -8.56 12.36 1.43
C GLU A 80 -8.49 13.02 0.06
N MET A 81 -7.93 12.31 -0.92
CA MET A 81 -7.79 12.79 -2.31
C MET A 81 -8.97 12.41 -3.21
N LYS A 82 -10.04 11.84 -2.64
CA LYS A 82 -11.28 11.44 -3.34
C LYS A 82 -11.03 10.48 -4.52
N ILE A 83 -10.05 9.59 -4.38
CA ILE A 83 -9.73 8.57 -5.37
C ILE A 83 -10.60 7.34 -5.10
N PHE A 84 -11.32 6.88 -6.13
CA PHE A 84 -12.09 5.65 -6.03
C PHE A 84 -11.16 4.43 -6.05
N VAL A 85 -11.42 3.49 -5.15
CA VAL A 85 -10.63 2.27 -5.00
C VAL A 85 -11.54 1.07 -5.17
N ASP A 86 -11.28 0.26 -6.21
CA ASP A 86 -11.99 -1.01 -6.40
C ASP A 86 -11.49 -2.06 -5.40
N LYS A 87 -12.32 -2.34 -4.41
CA LYS A 87 -12.04 -3.30 -3.34
C LYS A 87 -11.88 -4.73 -3.84
N TRP A 88 -12.52 -5.11 -4.95
CA TRP A 88 -12.54 -6.48 -5.44
C TRP A 88 -11.13 -6.99 -5.78
N ARG A 89 -10.33 -6.15 -6.43
CA ARG A 89 -8.94 -6.46 -6.81
C ARG A 89 -8.07 -6.81 -5.60
N TYR A 90 -8.20 -6.05 -4.52
CA TYR A 90 -7.42 -6.27 -3.29
C TYR A 90 -7.94 -7.45 -2.47
N LYS A 91 -9.24 -7.70 -2.53
CA LYS A 91 -9.85 -8.90 -1.97
C LYS A 91 -9.28 -10.17 -2.62
N GLN A 92 -9.19 -10.19 -3.95
CA GLN A 92 -8.57 -11.30 -4.69
C GLN A 92 -7.09 -11.48 -4.32
N ALA A 93 -6.31 -10.39 -4.34
CA ALA A 93 -4.89 -10.44 -3.97
C ALA A 93 -4.68 -11.01 -2.55
N PHE A 94 -5.54 -10.65 -1.59
CA PHE A 94 -5.51 -11.21 -0.24
C PHE A 94 -5.84 -12.70 -0.20
N MET A 95 -6.85 -13.15 -0.95
CA MET A 95 -7.24 -14.56 -0.99
C MET A 95 -6.15 -15.44 -1.60
N GLU A 96 -5.38 -14.92 -2.55
CA GLU A 96 -4.28 -15.65 -3.18
C GLU A 96 -3.10 -15.87 -2.21
N THR A 97 -2.72 -14.86 -1.43
CA THR A 97 -1.50 -14.91 -0.59
C THR A 97 -1.76 -15.23 0.87
N HIS A 98 -2.86 -14.74 1.45
CA HIS A 98 -3.05 -14.70 2.91
C HIS A 98 -4.32 -15.41 3.41
N LYS A 99 -5.00 -16.23 2.57
CA LYS A 99 -6.24 -16.94 2.96
C LYS A 99 -6.14 -17.75 4.25
N LYS A 100 -4.99 -18.38 4.51
CA LYS A 100 -4.75 -19.22 5.71
C LYS A 100 -4.34 -18.42 6.95
N LEU A 101 -4.22 -17.10 6.85
CA LEU A 101 -3.70 -16.23 7.90
C LEU A 101 -4.77 -15.99 8.98
N LYS A 102 -4.61 -16.70 10.10
CA LYS A 102 -5.54 -16.66 11.24
C LYS A 102 -5.19 -15.51 12.19
N VAL A 103 -6.18 -14.67 12.49
CA VAL A 103 -6.10 -13.53 13.43
C VAL A 103 -5.62 -13.99 14.83
N ALA A 104 -6.09 -15.16 15.29
CA ALA A 104 -5.71 -15.75 16.58
C ALA A 104 -4.20 -16.00 16.73
N ARG A 105 -3.47 -16.31 15.64
CA ARG A 105 -2.01 -16.49 15.67
C ARG A 105 -1.26 -15.16 15.83
N LEU A 106 -1.83 -14.06 15.34
CA LEU A 106 -1.23 -12.73 15.43
C LEU A 106 -1.48 -12.08 16.80
N ARG A 107 -2.62 -12.37 17.43
CA ARG A 107 -2.97 -11.87 18.77
C ARG A 107 -1.90 -12.13 19.83
N LYS A 108 -1.20 -13.28 19.75
CA LYS A 108 -0.12 -13.64 20.68
C LYS A 108 1.23 -12.96 20.39
N LYS A 109 1.43 -12.38 19.20
CA LYS A 109 2.74 -11.89 18.75
C LYS A 109 2.80 -10.37 18.55
N ASN A 110 1.76 -9.77 17.97
CA ASN A 110 1.75 -8.33 17.67
C ASN A 110 0.31 -7.82 17.49
N ILE A 111 -0.14 -7.03 18.47
CA ILE A 111 -1.51 -6.51 18.53
C ILE A 111 -1.79 -5.51 17.39
N ARG A 112 -0.85 -4.60 17.09
CA ARG A 112 -1.02 -3.61 16.01
C ARG A 112 -1.18 -4.27 14.63
N LYS A 113 -0.38 -5.29 14.33
CA LYS A 113 -0.52 -6.05 13.08
C LYS A 113 -1.86 -6.78 12.99
N MET A 114 -2.39 -7.22 14.13
CA MET A 114 -3.71 -7.84 14.21
C MET A 114 -4.82 -6.83 13.93
N GLU A 115 -4.76 -5.66 14.56
CA GLU A 115 -5.74 -4.57 14.36
C GLU A 115 -5.77 -4.11 12.91
N ALA A 116 -4.61 -3.88 12.29
CA ALA A 116 -4.52 -3.51 10.88
C ALA A 116 -5.10 -4.57 9.95
N LEU A 117 -4.88 -5.86 10.24
CA LEU A 117 -5.48 -6.95 9.48
C LEU A 117 -7.01 -6.99 9.64
N ILE A 118 -7.53 -6.77 10.84
CA ILE A 118 -8.97 -6.72 11.10
C ILE A 118 -9.60 -5.54 10.35
N ALA A 119 -8.97 -4.36 10.42
CA ALA A 119 -9.39 -3.17 9.69
C ALA A 119 -9.42 -3.40 8.18
N PHE A 120 -8.38 -4.03 7.62
CA PHE A 120 -8.35 -4.41 6.21
C PHE A 120 -9.48 -5.37 5.85
N LYS A 121 -9.71 -6.42 6.64
CA LYS A 121 -10.80 -7.38 6.36
C LYS A 121 -12.19 -6.74 6.42
N ASN A 122 -12.42 -5.82 7.37
CA ASN A 122 -13.63 -5.03 7.45
C ASN A 122 -13.79 -4.17 6.19
N TRP A 123 -12.73 -3.44 5.80
CA TRP A 123 -12.76 -2.58 4.62
C TRP A 123 -13.02 -3.34 3.32
N ALA A 124 -12.40 -4.51 3.15
CA ALA A 124 -12.50 -5.37 1.97
C ALA A 124 -13.76 -6.27 1.94
N GLY A 125 -14.60 -6.24 2.98
CA GLY A 125 -15.79 -7.10 3.06
C GLY A 125 -15.45 -8.60 3.10
N LEU A 126 -14.43 -8.95 3.90
CA LEU A 126 -13.96 -10.33 4.13
C LEU A 126 -14.41 -10.91 5.47
N ASN A 127 -14.99 -10.11 6.35
CA ASN A 127 -15.57 -10.57 7.59
C ASN A 127 -17.03 -10.98 7.32
N ALA A 128 -17.25 -12.30 7.36
CA ALA A 128 -18.54 -12.95 7.58
C ALA A 128 -18.46 -13.64 8.94
#